data_AF-A0A0R0JAU2-F1
#
_entry.id   AF-A0A0R0JAU2-F1
#
_cell.length_a   1.000
_cell.length_b   1.000
_cell.length_c   1.000
_cell.angle_alpha   90.00
_cell.angle_beta   90.00
_cell.angle_gamma   90.00
#
_symmetry.space_group_name_H-M   'P 1'
#
loop_
_entity.id
_entity.type
_entity.pdbx_description
1 polymer ?
#
loop_
_entity_poly.entity_id
_entity_poly.type
_entity_poly.pdbx_seq_one_letter_code
_entity_poly.pdbx_strand_id
1 'polypeptide(L)' 'MERVLADVLRDKKILGNKGDGNWKEIAYNIATQILSKRFGVHLMLDNVKNRFKLCRTWYGIVSDIISQSSFNFIQL' A
#
# COMPACT_ATOMS: atom_id res chain seq x y z
N MET A 1 -10.33 -2.36 -0.02
CA MET A 1 -9.34 -2.70 -1.09
C MET A 1 -7.90 -2.68 -0.55
N GLU A 2 -7.66 -1.86 0.47
CA GLU A 2 -6.38 -1.44 1.04
C GLU A 2 -5.61 -2.62 1.62
N ARG A 3 -6.28 -3.50 2.37
CA ARG A 3 -5.65 -4.72 2.91
C ARG A 3 -5.08 -5.58 1.79
N VAL A 4 -5.85 -5.81 0.73
CA VAL A 4 -5.41 -6.61 -0.42
C VAL A 4 -4.22 -5.95 -1.12
N LEU A 5 -4.24 -4.64 -1.29
CA LEU A 5 -3.09 -3.90 -1.83
C LEU A 5 -1.86 -4.08 -0.93
N ALA A 6 -2.01 -3.94 0.39
CA ALA A 6 -0.93 -4.12 1.35
C ALA A 6 -0.36 -5.54 1.32
N ASP A 7 -1.20 -6.57 1.21
CA ASP A 7 -0.78 -7.97 1.11
C ASP A 7 0.03 -8.21 -0.17
N VAL A 8 -0.47 -7.77 -1.32
CA VAL A 8 0.27 -7.89 -2.59
C VAL A 8 1.61 -7.16 -2.52
N LEU A 9 1.63 -5.93 -2.00
CA LEU A 9 2.86 -5.17 -1.88
C LEU A 9 3.85 -5.82 -0.89
N ARG A 10 3.38 -6.40 0.21
CA ARG A 10 4.21 -7.18 1.15
C ARG A 10 4.90 -8.34 0.43
N ASP A 11 4.16 -9.12 -0.35
CA ASP A 11 4.74 -10.23 -1.12
C ASP A 11 5.75 -9.74 -2.15
N LYS A 12 5.45 -8.63 -2.84
CA LYS A 12 6.37 -8.04 -3.82
C LYS A 12 7.62 -7.45 -3.17
N LYS A 13 7.55 -7.01 -1.91
CA LYS A 13 8.73 -6.58 -1.14
C LYS A 13 9.68 -7.76 -0.90
N ILE A 14 9.14 -8.92 -0.49
CA ILE A 14 9.91 -10.15 -0.28
C ILE A 14 10.64 -10.55 -1.57
N LEU A 15 10.01 -10.33 -2.73
CA LEU A 15 10.57 -10.61 -4.05
C LEU A 15 11.47 -9.49 -4.61
N GLY A 16 11.92 -8.51 -3.81
CA GLY A 16 12.85 -7.47 -4.25
C GLY A 16 12.27 -6.43 -5.21
N ASN A 17 10.94 -6.25 -5.20
CA ASN A 17 10.25 -5.25 -6.04
C ASN A 17 9.98 -3.91 -5.34
N LYS A 18 10.57 -3.71 -4.16
CA LYS A 18 10.67 -2.40 -3.52
C LYS A 18 12.06 -1.83 -3.80
N GLY A 19 12.13 -0.71 -4.52
CA GLY A 19 13.35 0.08 -4.63
C GLY A 19 13.47 1.10 -3.50
N ASP A 20 14.55 1.89 -3.50
CA ASP A 20 14.92 2.79 -2.39
C ASP A 20 13.82 3.80 -2.04
N GLY A 21 13.15 4.37 -3.04
CA GLY A 21 12.06 5.34 -2.82
C GLY A 21 10.65 4.80 -3.06
N ASN A 22 10.50 3.85 -4.00
CA ASN A 22 9.18 3.50 -4.54
C ASN A 22 9.08 2.01 -4.90
N TRP A 23 7.90 1.57 -5.33
CA TRP A 23 7.70 0.22 -5.86
C TRP A 23 8.10 0.16 -7.34
N LYS A 24 8.71 -0.95 -7.76
CA LYS A 24 8.92 -1.24 -9.19
C LYS A 24 7.58 -1.39 -9.88
N GLU A 25 7.53 -1.08 -11.17
CA GLU A 25 6.28 -1.11 -11.95
C GLU A 25 5.59 -2.48 -11.92
N ILE A 26 6.36 -3.57 -11.93
CA ILE A 26 5.82 -4.94 -11.83
C ILE A 26 4.98 -5.14 -10.56
N ALA A 27 5.31 -4.51 -9.44
CA ALA A 27 4.52 -4.62 -8.22
C ALA A 27 3.16 -3.91 -8.38
N TYR A 28 3.14 -2.74 -9.01
CA TYR A 28 1.91 -2.01 -9.30
C TYR A 28 1.06 -2.72 -10.37
N ASN A 29 1.67 -3.29 -11.41
CA ASN A 29 0.96 -4.06 -12.44
C ASN A 29 0.27 -5.29 -11.83
N ILE A 30 0.98 -6.07 -10.99
CA ILE A 30 0.38 -7.23 -10.33
C ILE A 30 -0.73 -6.81 -9.35
N ALA A 31 -0.52 -5.75 -8.58
CA ALA A 31 -1.57 -5.22 -7.72
C ALA A 31 -2.81 -4.78 -8.53
N THR A 32 -2.62 -4.12 -9.66
CA THR A 32 -3.71 -3.72 -10.56
C THR A 32 -4.51 -4.92 -11.03
N GLN A 33 -3.86 -5.98 -11.51
CA GLN A 33 -4.55 -7.19 -11.97
C GLN A 33 -5.31 -7.90 -10.85
N ILE A 34 -4.68 -8.08 -9.67
CA ILE A 34 -5.31 -8.75 -8.53
C ILE A 34 -6.51 -7.95 -8.01
N LEU A 35 -6.36 -6.64 -7.87
CA LEU A 35 -7.43 -5.78 -7.37
C LEU A 35 -8.59 -5.72 -8.38
N SER A 36 -8.30 -5.51 -9.67
CA SER A 36 -9.33 -5.50 -10.71
C SER A 36 -10.14 -6.80 -10.71
N LYS A 37 -9.45 -7.95 -10.69
CA LYS A 37 -10.09 -9.27 -10.65
C LYS A 37 -10.89 -9.50 -9.37
N ARG A 38 -10.31 -9.20 -8.20
CA ARG A 38 -10.94 -9.50 -6.91
C ARG A 38 -12.18 -8.67 -6.63
N PHE A 39 -12.22 -7.43 -7.11
CA PHE A 39 -13.33 -6.50 -6.85
C PHE A 39 -14.26 -6.31 -8.06
N GLY A 40 -13.98 -6.95 -9.20
CA GLY A 40 -14.82 -6.83 -10.40
C GLY A 40 -14.82 -5.42 -11.00
N VAL A 41 -13.70 -4.70 -10.90
CA VAL A 41 -13.56 -3.32 -11.38
C VAL A 41 -12.41 -3.20 -12.36
N HIS A 42 -12.47 -2.24 -13.29
CA HIS A 42 -11.35 -1.93 -14.17
C HIS A 42 -10.46 -0.85 -13.55
N LEU A 43 -9.34 -1.26 -12.95
CA LEU A 43 -8.32 -0.33 -12.45
C LEU A 43 -7.20 -0.16 -13.47
N MET A 44 -6.74 1.08 -13.61
CA MET A 44 -5.48 1.40 -14.26
C MET A 44 -4.34 1.49 -13.24
N LEU A 45 -3.10 1.40 -13.73
CA LEU A 45 -1.89 1.49 -12.92
C LEU A 45 -1.87 2.75 -12.03
N ASP A 46 -2.27 3.89 -12.59
CA ASP A 46 -2.29 5.16 -11.87
C ASP A 46 -3.35 5.19 -10.77
N ASN A 47 -4.47 4.47 -10.92
CA ASN A 47 -5.43 4.33 -9.82
C ASN A 47 -4.78 3.64 -8.62
N VAL A 48 -3.99 2.58 -8.86
CA VAL A 48 -3.30 1.85 -7.79
C VAL A 48 -2.17 2.68 -7.17
N LYS A 49 -1.37 3.38 -7.99
CA LYS A 49 -0.34 4.31 -7.49
C LYS A 49 -0.95 5.40 -6.61
N ASN A 50 -2.08 5.98 -7.02
CA ASN A 50 -2.76 7.02 -6.24
C ASN A 50 -3.34 6.47 -4.94
N ARG A 51 -3.91 5.26 -4.95
CA ARG A 51 -4.33 4.59 -3.69
C ARG A 51 -3.15 4.35 -2.75
N PHE A 52 -2.01 3.89 -3.25
CA PHE A 52 -0.82 3.69 -2.42
C PHE A 52 -0.33 5.01 -1.81
N LYS A 53 -0.28 6.11 -2.60
CA LYS A 53 0.06 7.45 -2.09
C LYS A 53 -0.90 7.88 -0.97
N LEU A 54 -2.20 7.72 -1.19
CA LEU A 54 -3.21 8.08 -0.20
C LEU A 54 -3.07 7.26 1.09
N CYS A 55 -2.85 5.95 0.99
CA CYS A 55 -2.57 5.10 2.15
C CYS A 55 -1.33 5.55 2.92
N ARG A 56 -0.26 5.95 2.22
CA ARG A 56 0.97 6.45 2.85
C ARG A 56 0.73 7.77 3.58
N THR A 57 -0.05 8.68 3.00
CA THR A 57 -0.43 9.94 3.64
C THR A 57 -1.23 9.69 4.92
N TRP A 58 -2.25 8.83 4.87
CA TRP A 58 -3.04 8.49 6.05
C TRP A 58 -2.22 7.81 7.14
N TYR A 59 -1.32 6.89 6.76
CA TYR A 59 -0.40 6.28 7.72
C TYR A 59 0.47 7.35 8.40
N GLY A 60 1.00 8.32 7.65
CA GLY A 60 1.78 9.42 8.22
C GLY A 60 0.99 10.24 9.24
N ILE A 61 -0.25 10.62 8.91
CA ILE A 61 -1.14 11.37 9.80
C ILE A 61 -1.45 10.57 11.07
N VAL A 62 -1.82 9.29 10.94
CA VAL A 62 -2.14 8.44 12.09
C VAL A 62 -0.90 8.21 12.95
N SER A 63 0.27 7.98 12.33
CA SER A 63 1.53 7.83 13.06
C SER A 63 1.91 9.08 13.83
N ASP A 64 1.65 10.27 13.27
CA ASP A 64 1.92 11.55 13.90
C ASP A 64 1.00 11.77 15.12
N ILE A 65 -0.31 11.55 14.96
CA ILE A 65 -1.29 11.59 16.06
C ILE A 65 -0.87 10.64 17.19
N ILE A 66 -0.50 9.41 16.84
CA ILE A 66 -0.09 8.40 17.83
C ILE A 66 1.20 8.86 18.54
N SER A 67 2.20 9.38 17.82
CA SER A 67 3.44 9.87 18.43
C SER A 67 3.26 11.08 19.34
N GLN A 68 2.22 11.90 19.09
CA GLN A 68 1.88 13.05 19.92
C GLN A 68 1.02 12.64 21.13
N SER A 69 0.26 11.56 20.99
CA SER A 69 -0.40 10.93 22.13
C SER A 69 0.62 10.15 22.96
N SER A 70 0.39 9.96 24.26
CA SER A 70 1.22 9.07 25.10
C SER A 70 1.09 7.59 24.72
N PHE A 71 0.53 7.29 23.55
CA PHE A 71 0.15 5.96 23.10
C PHE A 71 1.31 5.36 22.29
N ASN A 72 1.83 4.22 22.76
CA ASN A 72 2.95 3.54 22.11
C ASN A 72 2.41 2.38 21.27
N PHE A 73 2.87 2.25 20.01
CA PHE A 73 2.34 1.28 19.02
C PHE A 73 2.47 -0.21 19.43
N ILE A 74 3.15 -0.50 20.55
CA ILE A 74 3.51 -1.85 21.01
C ILE A 74 2.35 -2.55 21.77
N GLN A 75 1.15 -1.95 21.85
CA GLN A 75 0.02 -2.51 22.62
C GLN A 75 -1.15 -3.11 21.79
N LEU A 76 -0.99 -3.32 20.48
CA LEU A 76 -1.98 -4.00 19.63
C LEU A 76 -1.32 -5.08 18.76
#